data_AF-A0A177N0C6-F1
#
_entry.id   AF-A0A177N0C6-F1
#
_cell.length_a   1.000
_cell.length_b   1.000
_cell.length_c   1.000
_cell.angle_alpha   90.00
_cell.angle_beta   90.00
_cell.angle_gamma   90.00
#
_symmetry.space_group_name_H-M   'P 1'
#
loop_
_entity.id
_entity.type
_entity.pdbx_description
1 polymer ?
#
loop_
_entity_poly.entity_id
_entity_poly.type
_entity_poly.pdbx_seq_one_letter_code
_entity_poly.pdbx_strand_id
1 'polypeptide(L)'
;MARKVNSAGIKLVQTFEGLKLEAYTCPAGIWTIGYGHTKGVKKGDKITDAEAEKILAQDLAQCGEQIEKCVNVPLNDNQFAALASFVFNVGIGSLTASSLLRRLNHGDYDCVPSELSKWVKASNPKTGKKVTLAGLVKRRAAEGELWLETDSGDAFLNSQDMPQQVHADDSRTIYRVAARSGLRVRSGASTSYDVIKVLPLDTQVYVIREKEGWAAIDTEGDGALDGWVAMDFLRVHQT
;
A
#
# COMPACT_ATOMS: atom_id res chain seq x y z
N MET A 1 -1.52 -18.54 12.38
CA MET A 1 -2.47 -17.55 12.94
C MET A 1 -2.96 -16.72 11.77
N ALA A 2 -4.26 -16.47 11.68
CA ALA A 2 -4.79 -15.64 10.61
C ALA A 2 -4.27 -14.21 10.70
N ARG A 3 -4.00 -13.59 9.55
CA ARG A 3 -3.62 -12.19 9.44
C ARG A 3 -4.69 -11.32 10.08
N LYS A 4 -4.27 -10.35 10.90
CA LYS A 4 -5.18 -9.39 11.53
C LYS A 4 -5.47 -8.24 10.58
N VAL A 5 -6.72 -7.79 10.57
CA VAL A 5 -7.11 -6.55 9.89
C VAL A 5 -6.48 -5.36 10.61
N ASN A 6 -5.88 -4.44 9.87
CA ASN A 6 -5.22 -3.27 10.43
C ASN A 6 -6.24 -2.24 10.96
N SER A 7 -5.72 -1.21 11.65
CA SER A 7 -6.58 -0.19 12.27
C SER A 7 -7.40 0.61 11.25
N ALA A 8 -6.89 0.80 10.03
CA ALA A 8 -7.61 1.48 8.95
C ALA A 8 -8.87 0.69 8.53
N GLY A 9 -8.74 -0.63 8.34
CA GLY A 9 -9.88 -1.51 8.06
C GLY A 9 -10.92 -1.54 9.15
N ILE A 10 -10.50 -1.60 10.42
CA ILE A 10 -11.43 -1.56 11.55
C ILE A 10 -12.24 -0.26 11.55
N LYS A 11 -11.56 0.89 11.45
CA LYS A 11 -12.21 2.21 11.41
C LYS A 11 -13.17 2.36 10.21
N LEU A 12 -12.79 1.81 9.07
CA LEU A 12 -13.63 1.81 7.87
C LEU A 12 -14.97 1.11 8.17
N VAL A 13 -14.94 -0.08 8.75
CA VAL A 13 -16.17 -0.83 9.10
C VAL A 13 -16.99 -0.11 10.16
N GLN A 14 -16.34 0.41 11.21
CA GLN A 14 -17.02 1.19 12.26
C GLN A 14 -17.82 2.38 11.69
N THR A 15 -17.27 3.05 10.69
CA THR A 15 -17.90 4.21 10.03
C THR A 15 -19.22 3.83 9.33
N PHE A 16 -19.35 2.60 8.82
CA PHE A 16 -20.52 2.16 8.06
C PHE A 16 -21.55 1.36 8.86
N GLU A 17 -21.13 0.60 9.87
CA GLU A 17 -22.06 -0.27 10.63
C GLU A 17 -22.77 0.48 11.76
N GLY A 18 -22.12 1.48 12.36
CA GLY A 18 -22.63 2.20 13.53
C GLY A 18 -22.65 1.34 14.80
N LEU A 19 -22.48 1.99 15.95
CA LEU A 19 -22.36 1.31 17.24
C LEU A 19 -23.70 1.21 17.99
N LYS A 20 -24.03 0.01 18.47
CA LYS A 20 -25.16 -0.25 19.39
C LYS A 20 -24.69 -1.03 20.61
N LEU A 21 -24.66 -0.37 21.77
CA LEU A 21 -24.20 -0.96 23.03
C LEU A 21 -25.23 -1.87 23.72
N GLU A 22 -26.48 -1.82 23.29
CA GLU A 22 -27.55 -2.67 23.79
C GLU A 22 -28.11 -3.55 22.66
N ALA A 23 -28.40 -4.81 22.97
CA ALA A 23 -28.93 -5.75 21.99
C ALA A 23 -30.28 -5.30 21.43
N TYR A 24 -30.41 -5.32 20.10
CA TYR A 24 -31.63 -4.97 19.36
C TYR A 24 -31.99 -6.06 18.36
N THR A 25 -33.25 -6.10 17.93
CA THR A 25 -33.69 -7.00 16.84
C THR A 25 -33.58 -6.29 15.51
N CYS A 26 -32.83 -6.85 14.56
CA CYS A 26 -32.81 -6.35 13.19
C CYS A 26 -34.15 -6.64 12.47
N PRO A 27 -34.41 -6.06 11.29
CA PRO A 27 -35.63 -6.34 10.53
C PRO A 27 -35.86 -7.82 10.18
N ALA A 28 -34.81 -8.65 10.22
CA ALA A 28 -34.88 -10.10 10.05
C ALA A 28 -35.21 -10.86 11.35
N GLY A 29 -35.46 -10.16 12.47
CA GLY A 29 -35.81 -10.77 13.77
C GLY A 29 -34.63 -11.35 14.55
N ILE A 30 -33.39 -11.08 14.14
CA ILE A 30 -32.18 -11.62 14.76
C ILE A 30 -31.63 -10.62 15.79
N TRP A 31 -31.30 -11.10 16.98
CA TRP A 31 -30.63 -10.30 18.02
C TRP A 31 -29.24 -9.87 17.56
N THR A 32 -28.98 -8.57 17.62
CA THR A 32 -27.79 -7.91 17.08
C THR A 32 -27.24 -6.93 18.11
N ILE A 33 -25.91 -6.83 18.24
CA ILE A 33 -25.23 -5.90 19.15
C ILE A 33 -23.91 -5.41 18.55
N GLY A 34 -23.35 -4.32 19.10
CA GLY A 34 -22.08 -3.75 18.65
C GLY A 34 -22.19 -3.20 17.23
N TYR A 35 -21.26 -3.65 16.38
CA TYR A 35 -21.17 -3.29 14.96
C TYR A 35 -21.83 -4.35 14.06
N GLY A 36 -23.06 -4.78 14.39
CA GLY A 36 -23.78 -5.78 13.59
C GLY A 36 -23.51 -7.24 13.97
N HIS A 37 -22.92 -7.51 15.14
CA HIS A 37 -22.66 -8.87 15.61
C HIS A 37 -23.96 -9.58 16.02
N THR A 38 -24.14 -10.83 15.60
CA THR A 38 -25.38 -11.61 15.86
C THR A 38 -25.13 -12.93 16.59
N LYS A 39 -23.89 -13.42 16.62
CA LYS A 39 -23.60 -14.77 17.09
C LYS A 39 -23.69 -14.85 18.61
N GLY A 40 -24.69 -15.56 19.12
CA GLY A 40 -24.86 -15.79 20.55
C GLY A 40 -25.42 -14.60 21.32
N VAL A 41 -25.87 -13.54 20.63
CA VAL A 41 -26.51 -12.37 21.24
C VAL A 41 -27.90 -12.72 21.73
N LYS A 42 -28.23 -12.24 22.93
CA LYS A 42 -29.50 -12.48 23.60
C LYS A 42 -30.16 -11.15 23.98
N LYS A 43 -31.47 -11.24 24.25
CA LYS A 43 -32.24 -10.11 24.74
C LYS A 43 -31.65 -9.61 26.07
N GLY A 44 -31.36 -8.31 26.13
CA GLY A 44 -30.87 -7.64 27.33
C GLY A 44 -29.35 -7.61 27.46
N ASP A 45 -28.61 -8.18 26.52
CA ASP A 45 -27.15 -8.04 26.49
C ASP A 45 -26.77 -6.56 26.35
N LYS A 46 -25.76 -6.15 27.12
CA LYS A 46 -25.14 -4.84 27.07
C LYS A 46 -23.64 -5.01 27.02
N ILE A 47 -22.98 -4.18 26.22
CA ILE A 47 -21.53 -4.16 26.08
C ILE A 47 -21.01 -2.73 26.19
N THR A 48 -19.73 -2.61 26.50
CA THR A 48 -18.96 -1.35 26.43
C THR A 48 -18.43 -1.11 25.03
N ASP A 49 -17.99 0.11 24.74
CA ASP A 49 -17.32 0.44 23.47
C ASP A 49 -16.10 -0.47 23.23
N ALA A 50 -15.28 -0.70 24.25
CA ALA A 50 -14.11 -1.57 24.16
C ALA A 50 -14.47 -3.04 23.87
N GLU A 51 -15.57 -3.54 24.42
CA GLU A 51 -16.07 -4.88 24.12
C GLU A 51 -16.62 -4.96 22.69
N ALA A 52 -17.32 -3.92 22.22
CA ALA A 52 -17.80 -3.85 20.84
C ALA A 52 -16.65 -3.85 19.82
N GLU A 53 -15.57 -3.12 20.11
CA GLU A 53 -14.35 -3.13 19.30
C GLU A 53 -13.68 -4.50 19.28
N LYS A 54 -13.61 -5.16 20.43
CA LYS A 54 -13.04 -6.52 20.54
C LYS A 54 -13.86 -7.53 19.74
N ILE A 55 -15.19 -7.46 19.82
CA ILE A 55 -16.09 -8.32 19.05
C ILE A 55 -15.90 -8.06 17.56
N LEU A 56 -15.87 -6.80 17.13
CA LEU A 56 -15.63 -6.44 15.73
C LEU A 56 -14.29 -6.96 15.22
N ALA A 57 -13.22 -6.84 16.01
CA ALA A 57 -11.91 -7.37 15.63
C ALA A 57 -11.92 -8.90 15.48
N GLN A 58 -12.71 -9.61 16.30
CA GLN A 58 -12.89 -11.07 16.18
C GLN A 58 -13.70 -11.45 14.94
N ASP A 59 -14.77 -10.72 14.64
CA ASP A 59 -15.57 -10.95 13.43
C ASP A 59 -14.75 -10.69 12.17
N LEU A 60 -13.96 -9.62 12.15
CA LEU A 60 -13.05 -9.31 11.05
C LEU A 60 -11.92 -10.34 10.92
N ALA A 61 -11.43 -10.90 12.01
CA ALA A 61 -10.48 -12.02 11.96
C ALA A 61 -11.10 -13.26 11.30
N GLN A 62 -12.38 -13.56 11.57
CA GLN A 62 -13.09 -14.66 10.88
C GLN A 62 -13.27 -14.37 9.39
N CYS A 63 -13.58 -13.13 9.00
CA CYS A 63 -13.58 -12.74 7.60
C CYS A 63 -12.19 -12.92 6.97
N GLY A 64 -11.14 -12.53 7.68
CA GLY A 64 -9.75 -12.70 7.26
C GLY A 64 -9.38 -14.16 6.98
N GLU A 65 -9.72 -15.07 7.90
CA GLU A 65 -9.53 -16.52 7.72
C GLU A 65 -10.23 -17.07 6.46
N GLN A 66 -11.38 -16.50 6.11
CA GLN A 66 -12.12 -16.90 4.91
C GLN A 66 -11.48 -16.35 3.64
N ILE A 67 -10.97 -15.12 3.69
CA ILE A 67 -10.26 -14.46 2.59
C ILE A 67 -8.97 -15.22 2.27
N GLU A 68 -8.17 -15.56 3.28
CA GLU A 68 -6.91 -16.32 3.11
C GLU A 68 -7.11 -17.68 2.43
N LYS A 69 -8.29 -18.29 2.54
CA LYS A 69 -8.61 -19.57 1.89
C LYS A 69 -8.94 -19.45 0.41
N CYS A 70 -9.26 -18.25 -0.08
CA CYS A 70 -9.75 -18.06 -1.44
C CYS A 70 -8.93 -17.05 -2.26
N VAL A 71 -8.17 -16.16 -1.61
CA VAL A 71 -7.20 -15.29 -2.26
C VAL A 71 -5.86 -16.01 -2.34
N ASN A 72 -5.36 -16.19 -3.56
CA ASN A 72 -4.15 -16.96 -3.85
C ASN A 72 -2.94 -16.06 -4.18
N VAL A 73 -3.12 -14.73 -4.10
CA VAL A 73 -2.10 -13.73 -4.42
C VAL A 73 -1.73 -12.93 -3.16
N PRO A 74 -0.48 -12.44 -3.04
CA PRO A 74 -0.08 -11.66 -1.88
C PRO A 74 -0.86 -10.34 -1.82
N LEU A 75 -1.26 -9.93 -0.62
CA LEU A 75 -1.91 -8.64 -0.37
C LEU A 75 -1.09 -7.85 0.66
N ASN A 76 -1.06 -6.52 0.57
CA ASN A 76 -0.62 -5.69 1.70
C ASN A 76 -1.76 -5.54 2.75
N ASP A 77 -1.48 -4.92 3.91
CA ASP A 77 -2.48 -4.90 5.00
C ASP A 77 -3.72 -4.10 4.64
N ASN A 78 -3.57 -3.04 3.85
CA ASN A 78 -4.67 -2.20 3.38
C ASN A 78 -5.57 -2.93 2.38
N GLN A 79 -4.98 -3.65 1.43
CA GLN A 79 -5.70 -4.48 0.48
C GLN A 79 -6.49 -5.60 1.19
N PHE A 80 -5.85 -6.27 2.14
CA PHE A 80 -6.51 -7.27 2.97
C PHE A 80 -7.66 -6.68 3.80
N ALA A 81 -7.44 -5.51 4.41
CA ALA A 81 -8.43 -4.79 5.18
C ALA A 81 -9.65 -4.35 4.34
N ALA A 82 -9.42 -3.87 3.11
CA ALA A 82 -10.49 -3.50 2.18
C ALA A 82 -11.37 -4.71 1.82
N LEU A 83 -10.77 -5.87 1.53
CA LEU A 83 -11.51 -7.11 1.28
C LEU A 83 -12.24 -7.60 2.54
N ALA A 84 -11.64 -7.46 3.72
CA ALA A 84 -12.30 -7.81 4.97
C ALA A 84 -13.55 -6.95 5.22
N SER A 85 -13.48 -5.63 4.98
CA SER A 85 -14.67 -4.75 5.02
C SER A 85 -15.74 -5.15 4.01
N PHE A 86 -15.31 -5.52 2.79
CA PHE A 86 -16.21 -5.98 1.75
C PHE A 86 -16.94 -7.26 2.16
N VAL A 87 -16.19 -8.28 2.59
CA VAL A 87 -16.73 -9.57 3.06
C VAL A 87 -17.62 -9.41 4.27
N PHE A 88 -17.26 -8.54 5.22
CA PHE A 88 -18.12 -8.23 6.36
C PHE A 88 -19.49 -7.73 5.91
N ASN A 89 -19.55 -6.93 4.85
CA ASN A 89 -20.80 -6.36 4.36
C ASN A 89 -21.67 -7.32 3.52
N VAL A 90 -21.05 -8.06 2.59
CA VAL A 90 -21.79 -8.86 1.59
C VAL A 90 -21.69 -10.38 1.82
N GLY A 91 -20.89 -10.79 2.79
CA GLY A 91 -20.57 -12.18 3.07
C GLY A 91 -19.54 -12.78 2.09
N ILE A 92 -18.85 -13.82 2.56
CA ILE A 92 -17.80 -14.50 1.79
C ILE A 92 -18.31 -15.11 0.47
N GLY A 93 -19.54 -15.63 0.46
CA GLY A 93 -20.13 -16.24 -0.74
C GLY A 93 -20.24 -15.26 -1.91
N SER A 94 -20.44 -13.98 -1.62
CA SER A 94 -20.45 -12.92 -2.64
C SER A 94 -19.06 -12.68 -3.23
N LEU A 95 -18.01 -12.72 -2.41
CA LEU A 95 -16.62 -12.59 -2.88
C LEU A 95 -16.21 -13.81 -3.72
N THR A 96 -16.46 -15.03 -3.24
CA THR A 96 -16.01 -16.26 -3.92
C THR A 96 -16.66 -16.48 -5.29
N ALA A 97 -17.90 -16.03 -5.48
CA ALA A 97 -18.60 -16.10 -6.76
C ALA A 97 -18.30 -14.92 -7.71
N SER A 98 -17.50 -13.93 -7.28
CA SER A 98 -17.32 -12.67 -8.01
C SER A 98 -16.28 -12.74 -9.14
N SER A 99 -16.44 -11.87 -10.13
CA SER A 99 -15.36 -11.55 -11.08
C SER A 99 -14.15 -10.90 -10.40
N LEU A 100 -14.38 -10.18 -9.29
CA LEU A 100 -13.33 -9.56 -8.48
C LEU A 100 -12.30 -10.59 -8.05
N LEU A 101 -12.72 -11.64 -7.32
CA LEU A 101 -11.79 -12.64 -6.80
C LEU A 101 -11.07 -13.39 -7.93
N ARG A 102 -11.79 -13.72 -9.01
CA ARG A 102 -11.19 -14.40 -10.17
C ARG A 102 -10.07 -13.55 -10.77
N ARG A 103 -10.32 -12.27 -11.04
CA ARG A 103 -9.33 -11.37 -11.64
C ARG A 103 -8.16 -11.09 -10.69
N LEU A 104 -8.45 -10.84 -9.41
CA LEU A 104 -7.44 -10.65 -8.38
C LEU A 104 -6.50 -11.86 -8.30
N ASN A 105 -7.02 -13.09 -8.29
CA ASN A 105 -6.21 -14.31 -8.27
C ASN A 105 -5.40 -14.54 -9.55
N HIS A 106 -5.70 -13.83 -10.63
CA HIS A 106 -4.87 -13.78 -11.85
C HIS A 106 -3.83 -12.66 -11.82
N GLY A 107 -3.68 -11.95 -10.69
CA GLY A 107 -2.71 -10.87 -10.51
C GLY A 107 -3.19 -9.49 -10.99
N ASP A 108 -4.48 -9.35 -11.32
CA ASP A 108 -5.07 -8.06 -11.71
C ASP A 108 -5.54 -7.31 -10.46
N TYR A 109 -4.61 -6.64 -9.77
CA TYR A 109 -4.90 -5.87 -8.55
C TYR A 109 -5.70 -4.59 -8.85
N ASP A 110 -5.43 -3.97 -10.00
CA ASP A 110 -6.06 -2.70 -10.41
C ASP A 110 -7.55 -2.87 -10.69
N CYS A 111 -8.02 -4.09 -10.95
CA CYS A 111 -9.45 -4.32 -11.14
C CYS A 111 -10.27 -4.07 -9.88
N VAL A 112 -9.69 -4.23 -8.68
CA VAL A 112 -10.47 -4.41 -7.45
C VAL A 112 -11.38 -3.21 -7.15
N PRO A 113 -10.93 -1.94 -7.19
CA PRO A 113 -11.82 -0.80 -6.99
C PRO A 113 -12.99 -0.76 -7.98
N SER A 114 -12.72 -1.06 -9.26
CA SER A 114 -13.75 -1.09 -10.30
C SER A 114 -14.75 -2.23 -10.08
N GLU A 115 -14.31 -3.38 -9.58
CA GLU A 115 -15.16 -4.53 -9.29
C GLU A 115 -15.99 -4.32 -8.02
N LEU A 116 -15.41 -3.69 -6.97
CA LEU A 116 -16.13 -3.28 -5.76
C LEU A 116 -17.31 -2.36 -6.10
N SER A 117 -17.11 -1.40 -7.01
CA SER A 117 -18.16 -0.43 -7.40
C SER A 117 -19.41 -1.06 -8.04
N LYS A 118 -19.33 -2.33 -8.47
CA LYS A 118 -20.50 -3.09 -8.99
C LYS A 118 -21.46 -3.51 -7.86
N TRP A 119 -20.98 -3.57 -6.62
CA TRP A 119 -21.72 -4.04 -5.44
C TRP A 119 -22.42 -2.90 -4.68
N VAL A 120 -23.18 -2.10 -5.42
CA VAL A 120 -23.88 -0.90 -4.92
C VAL A 120 -25.40 -1.00 -4.99
N LYS A 121 -25.92 -2.14 -5.43
CA LYS A 121 -27.35 -2.35 -5.67
C LYS A 121 -27.95 -3.31 -4.63
N ALA A 122 -29.12 -2.96 -4.11
CA ALA A 122 -29.94 -3.85 -3.29
C ALA A 122 -31.31 -4.07 -3.94
N SER A 123 -31.94 -5.21 -3.64
CA SER A 123 -33.31 -5.48 -4.09
C SER A 123 -34.29 -4.66 -3.26
N ASN A 124 -35.15 -3.88 -3.92
CA ASN A 124 -36.23 -3.19 -3.23
C ASN A 124 -37.32 -4.20 -2.84
N PRO A 125 -37.61 -4.39 -1.54
CA PRO A 125 -38.56 -5.41 -1.08
C PRO A 125 -40.00 -5.19 -1.58
N LYS A 126 -40.36 -3.96 -1.96
CA LYS A 126 -41.69 -3.65 -2.50
C LYS A 126 -41.81 -3.92 -4.00
N THR A 127 -40.72 -3.76 -4.76
CA THR A 127 -40.77 -3.79 -6.24
C THR A 127 -39.96 -4.90 -6.88
N GLY A 128 -39.11 -5.61 -6.11
CA GLY A 128 -38.16 -6.62 -6.60
C GLY A 128 -37.03 -6.09 -7.50
N LYS A 129 -37.13 -4.84 -7.97
CA LYS A 129 -36.11 -4.18 -8.78
C LYS A 129 -34.86 -3.87 -7.96
N LYS A 130 -33.69 -4.05 -8.57
CA LYS A 130 -32.40 -3.64 -8.02
C LYS A 130 -32.28 -2.11 -8.09
N VAL A 131 -32.06 -1.47 -6.96
CA VAL A 131 -31.86 -0.02 -6.84
C VAL A 131 -30.47 0.24 -6.29
N THR A 132 -29.78 1.22 -6.86
CA THR A 132 -28.49 1.69 -6.34
C THR A 132 -28.69 2.42 -5.02
N LEU A 133 -27.95 2.03 -3.98
CA LEU A 133 -27.99 2.66 -2.67
C LEU A 133 -26.78 3.59 -2.51
N ALA A 134 -27.03 4.88 -2.24
CA ALA A 134 -25.98 5.87 -2.06
C ALA A 134 -24.98 5.49 -0.94
N GLY A 135 -25.47 4.86 0.13
CA GLY A 135 -24.61 4.36 1.21
C GLY A 135 -23.63 3.28 0.74
N LEU A 136 -24.07 2.35 -0.12
CA LEU A 136 -23.18 1.33 -0.68
C LEU A 136 -22.18 1.94 -1.67
N VAL A 137 -22.57 2.94 -2.46
CA VAL A 137 -21.64 3.66 -3.34
C VAL A 137 -20.50 4.28 -2.53
N LYS A 138 -20.83 4.99 -1.44
CA LYS A 138 -19.82 5.58 -0.54
C LYS A 138 -18.92 4.51 0.10
N ARG A 139 -19.50 3.39 0.54
CA ARG A 139 -18.73 2.27 1.11
C ARG A 139 -17.74 1.67 0.13
N ARG A 140 -18.18 1.37 -1.10
CA ARG A 140 -17.31 0.78 -2.13
C ARG A 140 -16.22 1.75 -2.59
N ALA A 141 -16.51 3.05 -2.62
CA ALA A 141 -15.48 4.06 -2.89
C ALA A 141 -14.41 4.05 -1.79
N ALA A 142 -14.81 4.12 -0.51
CA ALA A 142 -13.86 4.12 0.61
C ALA A 142 -13.04 2.82 0.73
N GLU A 143 -13.64 1.65 0.41
CA GLU A 143 -12.90 0.39 0.31
C GLU A 143 -11.89 0.39 -0.84
N GLY A 144 -12.27 0.97 -2.00
CA GLY A 144 -11.37 1.13 -3.13
C GLY A 144 -10.23 2.12 -2.86
N GLU A 145 -10.50 3.21 -2.14
CA GLU A 145 -9.49 4.16 -1.68
C GLU A 145 -8.49 3.49 -0.74
N LEU A 146 -8.98 2.75 0.27
CA LEU A 146 -8.12 1.99 1.17
C LEU A 146 -7.27 0.95 0.40
N TRP A 147 -7.85 0.27 -0.58
CA TRP A 147 -7.12 -0.70 -1.42
C TRP A 147 -5.93 -0.08 -2.17
N LEU A 148 -6.08 1.16 -2.63
CA LEU A 148 -5.07 1.89 -3.40
C LEU A 148 -4.02 2.57 -2.50
N GLU A 149 -4.31 2.71 -1.22
CA GLU A 149 -3.39 3.32 -0.26
C GLU A 149 -2.21 2.38 0.00
N THR A 150 -1.00 2.85 -0.31
CA THR A 150 0.24 2.13 0.01
C THR A 150 0.38 2.01 1.52
N ASP A 151 0.40 0.78 2.01
CA ASP A 151 0.68 0.51 3.40
C ASP A 151 2.14 0.90 3.72
N SER A 152 2.36 1.66 4.78
CA SER A 152 3.73 1.98 5.25
C SER A 152 4.49 0.71 5.70
N GLY A 153 3.80 -0.43 5.84
CA GLY A 153 4.33 -1.75 6.16
C GLY A 153 4.46 -2.72 4.97
N ASP A 154 4.41 -2.26 3.71
CA ASP A 154 4.43 -3.14 2.55
C ASP A 154 5.66 -4.06 2.55
N ALA A 155 5.46 -5.38 2.72
CA ALA A 155 6.54 -6.38 2.72
C ALA A 155 7.24 -6.45 1.35
N PHE A 156 6.59 -5.97 0.29
CA PHE A 156 7.17 -5.82 -1.04
C PHE A 156 8.15 -4.65 -1.13
N LEU A 157 7.89 -3.54 -0.42
CA LEU A 157 8.81 -2.41 -0.28
C LEU A 157 9.93 -2.66 0.75
N ASN A 158 9.69 -3.59 1.69
CA ASN A 158 10.61 -3.94 2.78
C ASN A 158 11.39 -5.26 2.55
N SER A 159 11.23 -5.92 1.39
CA SER A 159 11.98 -7.13 1.02
C SER A 159 13.43 -6.77 0.68
N GLN A 160 14.39 -7.36 1.40
CA GLN A 160 15.83 -7.24 1.09
C GLN A 160 16.27 -8.07 -0.13
N ASP A 161 15.37 -8.89 -0.70
CA ASP A 161 15.62 -9.75 -1.87
C ASP A 161 15.06 -9.15 -3.17
N MET A 162 15.57 -7.97 -3.56
CA MET A 162 15.46 -7.53 -4.96
C MET A 162 16.80 -7.05 -5.51
N PRO A 163 17.20 -7.49 -6.72
CA PRO A 163 18.30 -6.88 -7.45
C PRO A 163 17.87 -5.50 -7.96
N GLN A 164 18.62 -4.49 -7.53
CA GLN A 164 18.56 -3.06 -7.86
C GLN A 164 17.38 -2.24 -7.29
N GLN A 165 17.55 -1.84 -6.03
CA GLN A 165 16.93 -0.66 -5.43
C GLN A 165 17.76 0.59 -5.79
N VAL A 166 17.16 1.57 -6.48
CA VAL A 166 17.75 2.91 -6.64
C VAL A 166 17.53 3.65 -5.31
N HIS A 167 18.57 3.74 -4.48
CA HIS A 167 18.55 4.60 -3.31
C HIS A 167 18.53 6.06 -3.78
N ALA A 168 17.36 6.69 -3.68
CA ALA A 168 17.28 8.14 -3.52
C ALA A 168 17.75 8.46 -2.10
N ASP A 169 19.06 8.47 -1.90
CA ASP A 169 19.66 9.05 -0.71
C ASP A 169 19.59 10.57 -0.86
N ASP A 170 18.71 11.15 -0.05
CA ASP A 170 18.37 12.56 -0.02
C ASP A 170 19.49 13.31 0.72
N SER A 171 20.63 13.45 0.05
CA SER A 171 21.64 14.53 0.22
C SER A 171 22.85 14.31 -0.69
N ARG A 172 22.62 14.05 -1.99
CA ARG A 172 23.73 14.05 -2.96
C ARG A 172 24.32 15.46 -3.02
N THR A 173 25.49 15.62 -2.40
CA THR A 173 26.25 16.87 -2.47
C THR A 173 26.66 17.08 -3.92
N ILE A 174 26.14 18.14 -4.53
CA ILE A 174 26.48 18.52 -5.89
C ILE A 174 27.90 19.09 -5.88
N TYR A 175 28.75 18.61 -6.78
CA TYR A 175 30.07 19.16 -7.01
C TYR A 175 30.13 19.84 -8.38
N ARG A 176 31.02 20.81 -8.52
CA ARG A 176 31.37 21.42 -9.81
C ARG A 176 32.82 21.14 -10.16
N VAL A 177 33.08 20.95 -11.44
CA VAL A 177 34.43 20.80 -11.99
C VAL A 177 35.18 22.14 -11.90
N ALA A 178 36.31 22.16 -11.19
CA ALA A 178 37.18 23.33 -11.04
C ALA A 178 38.38 23.35 -12.02
N ALA A 179 38.52 22.31 -12.86
CA ALA A 179 39.61 22.20 -13.82
C ALA A 179 39.36 23.07 -15.07
N ARG A 180 40.14 24.15 -15.24
CA ARG A 180 40.02 25.08 -16.38
C ARG A 180 40.25 24.45 -17.75
N SER A 181 41.07 23.40 -17.81
CA SER A 181 41.38 22.65 -19.05
C SER A 181 40.45 21.46 -19.29
N GLY A 182 39.38 21.33 -18.49
CA GLY A 182 38.53 20.16 -18.45
C GLY A 182 39.07 19.03 -17.56
N LEU A 183 38.16 18.29 -16.94
CA LEU A 183 38.44 17.19 -16.01
C LEU A 183 38.27 15.85 -16.72
N ARG A 184 39.33 15.03 -16.72
CA ARG A 184 39.31 13.71 -17.34
C ARG A 184 38.60 12.70 -16.45
N VAL A 185 37.56 12.09 -16.99
CA VAL A 185 36.86 10.95 -16.41
C VAL A 185 37.52 9.68 -16.91
N ARG A 186 37.84 8.77 -16.00
CA ARG A 186 38.53 7.52 -16.26
C ARG A 186 37.65 6.32 -15.92
N SER A 187 37.97 5.16 -16.48
CA SER A 187 37.27 3.90 -16.19
C SER A 187 37.53 3.36 -14.76
N GLY A 188 38.55 3.88 -14.06
CA GLY A 188 38.89 3.47 -12.69
C GLY A 188 39.59 4.55 -11.87
N ALA A 189 39.69 4.32 -10.55
CA ALA A 189 40.20 5.23 -9.52
C ALA A 189 41.75 5.37 -9.51
N SER A 190 42.36 5.59 -10.68
CA SER A 190 43.80 5.84 -10.82
C SER A 190 44.12 6.46 -12.17
N THR A 191 45.27 7.14 -12.27
CA THR A 191 45.79 7.68 -13.53
C THR A 191 46.19 6.63 -14.54
N SER A 192 46.32 5.36 -14.14
CA SER A 192 46.66 4.23 -15.01
C SER A 192 45.49 3.73 -15.85
N TYR A 193 44.25 4.10 -15.52
CA TYR A 193 43.05 3.69 -16.26
C TYR A 193 42.79 4.59 -17.47
N ASP A 194 42.16 4.05 -18.50
CA ASP A 194 41.82 4.79 -19.71
C ASP A 194 40.89 5.98 -19.45
N VAL A 195 41.08 7.05 -20.21
CA VAL A 195 40.21 8.23 -20.19
C VAL A 195 39.02 7.96 -21.09
N ILE A 196 37.81 8.04 -20.53
CA ILE A 196 36.55 7.75 -21.22
C ILE A 196 35.82 9.01 -21.68
N LYS A 197 35.91 10.11 -20.92
CA LYS A 197 35.35 11.42 -21.29
C LYS A 197 36.10 12.57 -20.61
N VAL A 198 35.88 13.79 -21.08
CA VAL A 198 36.41 15.01 -20.46
C VAL A 198 35.26 15.96 -20.17
N LEU A 199 35.12 16.35 -18.90
CA LEU A 199 34.07 17.27 -18.43
C LEU A 199 34.58 18.71 -18.51
N PRO A 200 33.81 19.66 -19.07
CA PRO A 200 34.12 21.08 -19.03
C PRO A 200 34.21 21.65 -17.61
N LEU A 201 34.80 22.86 -17.51
CA LEU A 201 34.75 23.66 -16.28
C LEU A 201 33.29 23.97 -15.90
N ASP A 202 33.00 24.02 -14.60
CA ASP A 202 31.67 24.29 -14.02
C ASP A 202 30.58 23.24 -14.32
N THR A 203 30.92 22.13 -14.98
CA THR A 203 30.01 20.99 -15.10
C THR A 203 29.64 20.47 -13.70
N GLN A 204 28.34 20.32 -13.46
CA GLN A 204 27.80 19.74 -12.23
C GLN A 204 27.91 18.22 -12.28
N VAL A 205 28.34 17.63 -11.18
CA VAL A 205 28.47 16.18 -11.04
C VAL A 205 28.01 15.77 -9.64
N TYR A 206 27.43 14.58 -9.56
CA TYR A 206 27.05 13.96 -8.31
C TYR A 206 28.12 12.95 -7.92
N VAL A 207 28.69 13.07 -6.72
CA VAL A 207 29.66 12.09 -6.22
C VAL A 207 28.89 10.95 -5.57
N ILE A 208 29.05 9.74 -6.10
CA ILE A 208 28.40 8.52 -5.61
C ILE A 208 29.21 7.90 -4.46
N ARG A 209 30.55 7.85 -4.63
CA ARG A 209 31.47 7.28 -3.64
C ARG A 209 32.90 7.75 -3.88
N GLU A 210 33.72 7.70 -2.84
CA GLU A 210 35.14 8.07 -2.89
C GLU A 210 36.04 6.86 -2.66
N LYS A 211 37.18 6.83 -3.35
CA LYS A 211 38.23 5.81 -3.17
C LYS A 211 39.59 6.42 -3.43
N GLU A 212 40.45 6.46 -2.42
CA GLU A 212 41.87 6.82 -2.54
C GLU A 212 42.13 8.15 -3.28
N GLY A 213 41.32 9.19 -2.99
CA GLY A 213 41.43 10.51 -3.62
C GLY A 213 40.73 10.64 -4.99
N TRP A 214 39.98 9.61 -5.41
CA TRP A 214 39.13 9.63 -6.59
C TRP A 214 37.65 9.58 -6.22
N ALA A 215 36.83 10.34 -6.94
CA ALA A 215 35.39 10.27 -6.86
C ALA A 215 34.84 9.47 -8.04
N ALA A 216 34.00 8.49 -7.72
CA ALA A 216 33.05 7.93 -8.66
C ALA A 216 31.91 8.93 -8.84
N ILE A 217 31.74 9.39 -10.07
CA ILE A 217 30.77 10.43 -10.42
C ILE A 217 29.63 9.89 -11.25
N ASP A 218 28.50 10.55 -11.11
CA ASP A 218 27.30 10.46 -11.93
C ASP A 218 27.06 11.87 -12.52
N THR A 219 27.00 11.95 -13.84
CA THR A 219 26.79 13.21 -14.58
C THR A 219 25.33 13.49 -14.89
N GLU A 220 24.44 12.49 -14.78
CA GLU A 220 23.03 12.56 -15.14
C GLU A 220 22.10 12.62 -13.91
N GLY A 221 22.61 12.25 -12.73
CA GLY A 221 21.88 12.24 -11.47
C GLY A 221 20.97 11.01 -11.30
N ASP A 222 21.06 10.02 -12.18
CA ASP A 222 20.24 8.80 -12.16
C ASP A 222 20.78 7.70 -11.21
N GLY A 223 21.96 7.91 -10.65
CA GLY A 223 22.66 6.96 -9.77
C GLY A 223 23.58 5.98 -10.52
N ALA A 224 23.72 6.10 -11.84
CA ALA A 224 24.63 5.28 -12.63
C ALA A 224 26.07 5.80 -12.57
N LEU A 225 27.03 4.89 -12.44
CA LEU A 225 28.45 5.25 -12.44
C LEU A 225 28.93 5.60 -13.85
N ASP A 226 29.22 6.87 -14.06
CA ASP A 226 29.76 7.39 -15.32
C ASP A 226 31.28 7.27 -15.42
N GLY A 227 31.96 7.15 -14.29
CA GLY A 227 33.40 6.95 -14.20
C GLY A 227 34.03 7.65 -13.01
N TRP A 228 35.36 7.73 -13.03
CA TRP A 228 36.17 8.21 -11.91
C TRP A 228 36.92 9.48 -12.27
N VAL A 229 36.93 10.45 -11.36
CA VAL A 229 37.68 11.70 -11.48
C VAL A 229 38.49 11.97 -10.21
N ALA A 230 39.57 12.73 -10.32
CA ALA A 230 40.36 13.12 -9.15
C ALA A 230 39.62 14.18 -8.31
N MET A 231 39.50 13.93 -7.01
CA MET A 231 38.74 14.78 -6.06
C MET A 231 39.31 16.20 -5.95
N ASP A 232 40.63 16.37 -6.13
CA ASP A 232 41.31 17.66 -6.03
C ASP A 232 40.75 18.72 -6.99
N PHE A 233 40.10 18.28 -8.06
CA PHE A 233 39.49 19.13 -9.09
C PHE A 233 37.98 19.31 -8.96
N LEU A 234 37.37 18.79 -7.88
CA LEU A 234 35.97 19.01 -7.55
C LEU A 234 35.84 20.06 -6.44
N ARG A 235 34.79 20.86 -6.51
CA ARG A 235 34.42 21.82 -5.45
C ARG A 235 32.95 21.65 -5.12
N VAL A 236 32.64 21.61 -3.83
CA VAL A 236 31.25 21.53 -3.35
C VAL A 236 30.48 22.73 -3.89
N HIS A 237 29.36 22.47 -4.54
CA HIS A 237 28.46 23.50 -5.01
C HIS A 237 27.59 23.96 -3.82
N GLN A 238 28.03 25.02 -3.14
CA GLN A 238 27.17 25.72 -2.19
C GLN A 238 26.16 26.56 -2.99
N THR A 239 24.86 26.26 -2.82
CA THR A 239 23.76 27.16 -3.17
C THR A 239 23.62 28.27 -2.15
#